data_AF-A0AAE1VSC4-F1
#
_entry.id   AF-A0AAE1VSC4-F1
#
_cell.length_a   1.000
_cell.length_b   1.000
_cell.length_c   1.000
_cell.angle_alpha   90.00
_cell.angle_beta   90.00
_cell.angle_gamma   90.00
#
_symmetry.space_group_name_H-M   'P 1'
#
loop_
_entity.id
_entity.type
_entity.pdbx_description
1 polymer ?
#
loop_
_entity_poly.entity_id
_entity_poly.type
_entity_poly.pdbx_seq_one_letter_code
_entity_poly.pdbx_strand_id
1 'polypeptide(L)'
;MRMLRWICEHTRRDRIRNEDIRDKVRVASVEDKLWEARLRWFGHVQRRDTDTPVRRCERLAMDWFRRGRGRPKKYWGEVIRRDMTQVQLTEDMTLDRGLWRTQIRVVGEWITFGQYVNSIYVSKIEECIRSDANGLPNGVGGAVAHNKLLQVVLVSPQIPGNTGSLARTCAASAVGLHLVEFFNCLTLRNRYVVKVHRSWDEFREYFRGQAGEKRLLAFTKRGTTTHSDFSYKKGDWLVFGSETKGLPPEALVDCKSESLGGGTLRIPMVETYVRCLNLSVSVGIAVYEASRQKKL
;
A
#
# COMPACT_ATOMS: atom_id res chain seq x y z
N MET A 1 -18.68 8.34 -4.08
CA MET A 1 -20.09 7.91 -4.25
C MET A 1 -20.40 7.31 -5.62
N ARG A 2 -19.99 7.93 -6.75
CA ARG A 2 -20.28 7.42 -8.10
C ARG A 2 -19.80 5.97 -8.32
N MET A 3 -18.61 5.65 -7.81
CA MET A 3 -18.03 4.31 -7.87
C MET A 3 -18.74 3.30 -6.96
N LEU A 4 -19.04 3.66 -5.69
CA LEU A 4 -19.82 2.79 -4.78
C LEU A 4 -21.19 2.44 -5.35
N ARG A 5 -21.84 3.41 -6.01
CA ARG A 5 -23.11 3.21 -6.72
C ARG A 5 -22.97 2.18 -7.84
N TRP A 6 -21.97 2.38 -8.71
CA TRP A 6 -21.68 1.44 -9.80
C TRP A 6 -21.41 0.01 -9.31
N ILE A 7 -20.69 -0.13 -8.19
CA ILE A 7 -20.39 -1.44 -7.58
C ILE A 7 -21.64 -2.16 -7.08
N CYS A 8 -22.58 -1.42 -6.51
CA CYS A 8 -23.87 -1.98 -6.08
C CYS A 8 -24.88 -2.07 -7.24
N GLU A 9 -24.44 -1.91 -8.49
CA GLU A 9 -25.29 -1.86 -9.70
C GLU A 9 -26.38 -0.80 -9.64
N HIS A 10 -26.14 0.26 -8.87
CA HIS A 10 -27.09 1.33 -8.67
C HIS A 10 -26.73 2.55 -9.51
N THR A 11 -27.73 3.12 -10.16
CA THR A 11 -27.62 4.36 -10.90
C THR A 11 -28.08 5.55 -10.04
N ARG A 12 -27.96 6.76 -10.59
CA ARG A 12 -28.56 7.96 -9.97
C ARG A 12 -30.09 7.95 -10.05
N ARG A 13 -30.68 7.18 -10.97
CA ARG A 13 -32.13 7.11 -11.16
C ARG A 13 -32.83 6.27 -10.09
N ASP A 14 -32.07 5.38 -9.43
CA ASP A 14 -32.60 4.47 -8.40
C ASP A 14 -32.91 5.19 -7.07
N ARG A 15 -32.53 6.47 -6.94
CA ARG A 15 -32.81 7.35 -5.78
C ARG A 15 -32.44 6.79 -4.39
N ILE A 16 -31.62 5.74 -4.32
CA ILE A 16 -31.08 5.17 -3.07
C ILE A 16 -30.19 6.21 -2.36
N ARG A 17 -30.25 6.32 -1.02
CA ARG A 17 -29.43 7.28 -0.28
C ARG A 17 -27.96 6.86 -0.25
N ASN A 18 -27.07 7.83 -0.09
CA ASN A 18 -25.63 7.55 -0.04
C ASN A 18 -25.23 6.79 1.23
N GLU A 19 -25.98 6.94 2.32
CA GLU A 19 -25.82 6.19 3.57
C GLU A 19 -26.11 4.71 3.33
N ASP A 20 -27.28 4.36 2.79
CA ASP A 20 -27.65 2.97 2.49
C ASP A 20 -26.61 2.24 1.62
N ILE A 21 -26.05 2.94 0.62
CA ILE A 21 -24.98 2.38 -0.22
C ILE A 21 -23.72 2.12 0.58
N ARG A 22 -23.32 3.07 1.45
CA ARG A 22 -22.15 2.95 2.31
C ARG A 22 -22.32 1.84 3.35
N ASP A 23 -23.51 1.71 3.90
CA ASP A 23 -23.92 0.67 4.84
C ASP A 23 -23.81 -0.72 4.22
N LYS A 24 -24.36 -0.87 3.01
CA LYS A 24 -24.26 -2.11 2.22
C LYS A 24 -22.81 -2.51 1.93
N VAL A 25 -21.93 -1.54 1.68
CA VAL A 25 -20.53 -1.81 1.29
C VAL A 25 -19.54 -1.85 2.45
N ARG A 26 -20.00 -1.65 3.68
CA ARG A 26 -19.09 -1.54 4.83
C ARG A 26 -18.04 -0.42 4.73
N VAL A 27 -18.39 0.74 4.16
CA VAL A 27 -17.48 1.89 3.98
C VAL A 27 -17.90 3.12 4.78
N ALA A 28 -17.02 3.59 5.67
CA ALA A 28 -17.22 4.83 6.42
C ALA A 28 -17.25 6.06 5.49
N SER A 29 -17.97 7.11 5.88
CA SER A 29 -17.98 8.33 5.10
C SER A 29 -16.63 9.05 5.15
N VAL A 30 -16.36 9.86 4.11
CA VAL A 30 -15.16 10.71 4.08
C VAL A 30 -15.24 11.75 5.19
N GLU A 31 -16.41 12.28 5.49
CA GLU A 31 -16.62 13.20 6.61
C GLU A 31 -16.25 12.55 7.93
N ASP A 32 -16.65 11.28 8.13
CA ASP A 32 -16.34 10.50 9.33
C ASP A 32 -14.85 10.33 9.54
N LYS A 33 -14.14 9.95 8.48
CA LYS A 33 -12.69 9.76 8.53
C LYS A 33 -11.93 11.07 8.67
N LEU A 34 -12.46 12.16 8.14
CA LEU A 34 -11.86 13.48 8.29
C LEU A 34 -11.97 13.99 9.72
N TRP A 35 -13.12 13.84 10.38
CA TRP A 35 -13.24 14.26 11.78
C TRP A 35 -12.46 13.33 12.72
N GLU A 36 -12.45 12.00 12.48
CA GLU A 36 -11.62 11.04 13.24
C GLU A 36 -10.14 11.45 13.22
N ALA A 37 -9.62 11.82 12.03
CA ALA A 37 -8.25 12.27 11.87
C ALA A 37 -7.98 13.61 12.59
N ARG A 38 -8.92 14.56 12.49
CA ARG A 38 -8.82 15.85 13.19
C ARG A 38 -8.82 15.70 14.70
N LEU A 39 -9.74 14.92 15.27
CA LEU A 39 -9.81 14.69 16.72
C LEU A 39 -8.63 13.86 17.23
N ARG A 40 -8.09 12.93 16.42
CA ARG A 40 -6.85 12.23 16.75
C ARG A 40 -5.67 13.19 16.86
N TRP A 41 -5.55 14.12 15.92
CA TRP A 41 -4.52 15.15 15.96
C TRP A 41 -4.73 16.13 17.12
N PHE A 42 -5.97 16.58 17.35
CA PHE A 42 -6.32 17.46 18.46
C PHE A 42 -5.93 16.86 19.82
N GLY A 43 -6.31 15.60 20.08
CA GLY A 43 -5.89 14.94 21.32
C GLY A 43 -4.36 14.81 21.42
N HIS A 44 -3.64 14.64 20.30
CA HIS A 44 -2.17 14.68 20.33
C HIS A 44 -1.67 16.06 20.76
N VAL A 45 -2.22 17.15 20.22
CA VAL A 45 -1.87 18.53 20.56
C VAL A 45 -2.16 18.82 22.04
N GLN A 46 -3.34 18.46 22.55
CA GLN A 46 -3.72 18.74 23.94
C GLN A 46 -2.83 18.06 24.99
N ARG A 47 -2.25 16.90 24.65
CA ARG A 47 -1.30 16.17 25.52
C ARG A 47 0.15 16.67 25.43
N ARG A 48 0.44 17.69 24.61
CA ARG A 48 1.78 18.28 24.53
C ARG A 48 1.94 19.40 25.54
N ASP A 49 3.19 19.63 25.94
CA ASP A 49 3.52 20.78 26.79
C ASP A 49 3.18 22.11 26.09
N THR A 50 2.84 23.12 26.87
CA THR A 50 2.43 24.42 26.34
C THR A 50 3.54 25.19 25.63
N ASP A 51 4.82 24.88 25.85
CA ASP A 51 5.93 25.49 25.12
C ASP A 51 6.22 24.80 23.78
N THR A 52 5.64 23.61 23.55
CA THR A 52 5.83 22.87 22.29
C THR A 52 5.36 23.71 21.09
N PRO A 53 6.12 23.79 19.98
CA PRO A 53 5.76 24.61 18.81
C PRO A 53 4.34 24.35 18.26
N VAL A 54 3.85 23.11 18.39
CA VAL A 54 2.51 22.70 17.96
C VAL A 54 1.39 23.38 18.76
N ARG A 55 1.61 23.69 20.05
CA ARG A 55 0.66 24.41 20.91
C ARG A 55 0.81 25.92 20.85
N ARG A 56 1.97 26.42 20.39
CA ARG A 56 2.24 27.86 20.27
C ARG A 56 1.24 28.58 19.36
N CYS A 57 0.66 27.88 18.37
CA CYS A 57 -0.39 28.39 17.49
C CYS A 57 -1.68 28.79 18.22
N GLU A 58 -1.95 28.26 19.42
CA GLU A 58 -3.14 28.62 20.22
C GLU A 58 -3.01 30.01 20.85
N ARG A 59 -1.77 30.51 21.03
CA ARG A 59 -1.46 31.82 21.62
C ARG A 59 -1.17 32.90 20.59
N LEU A 60 -1.18 32.57 19.29
CA LEU A 60 -0.96 33.55 18.24
C LEU A 60 -2.22 34.41 18.07
N ALA A 61 -2.16 35.64 18.59
CA ALA A 61 -3.18 36.66 18.32
C ALA A 61 -3.22 36.96 16.80
N MET A 62 -4.38 36.79 16.18
CA MET A 62 -4.57 36.99 14.74
C MET A 62 -5.16 38.37 14.42
N ASP A 63 -4.78 39.39 15.18
CA ASP A 63 -5.42 40.72 15.14
C ASP A 63 -5.19 41.47 13.81
N TRP A 64 -4.20 41.05 13.02
CA TRP A 64 -3.74 41.78 11.84
C TRP A 64 -4.05 41.11 10.48
N PHE A 65 -4.78 40.00 10.44
CA PHE A 65 -5.11 39.34 9.17
C PHE A 65 -6.48 39.76 8.62
N ARG A 66 -6.49 40.76 7.71
CA ARG A 66 -7.66 41.03 6.87
C ARG A 66 -7.90 39.85 5.92
N ARG A 67 -9.08 39.22 6.02
CA ARG A 67 -9.45 38.04 5.22
C ARG A 67 -9.93 38.44 3.83
N GLY A 68 -9.41 37.78 2.79
CA GLY A 68 -9.90 37.95 1.42
C GLY A 68 -11.35 37.47 1.24
N ARG A 69 -12.08 38.12 0.32
CA ARG A 69 -13.47 37.80 -0.02
C ARG A 69 -13.56 36.37 -0.56
N GLY A 70 -14.52 35.58 -0.06
CA GLY A 70 -14.75 34.19 -0.48
C GLY A 70 -14.10 33.08 0.37
N ARG A 71 -13.18 33.41 1.28
CA ARG A 71 -12.62 32.42 2.21
C ARG A 71 -13.67 31.99 3.26
N PRO A 72 -13.92 30.69 3.47
CA PRO A 72 -14.86 30.21 4.48
C PRO A 72 -14.53 30.76 5.88
N LYS A 73 -15.55 31.22 6.62
CA LYS A 73 -15.39 31.87 7.94
C LYS A 73 -15.04 30.91 9.09
N LYS A 74 -14.86 29.61 8.83
CA LYS A 74 -14.69 28.58 9.87
C LYS A 74 -13.27 28.58 10.42
N TYR A 75 -13.14 28.80 11.73
CA TYR A 75 -11.87 28.64 12.42
C TYR A 75 -11.62 27.18 12.78
N TRP A 76 -10.35 26.77 12.84
CA TRP A 76 -10.00 25.40 13.22
C TRP A 76 -10.59 25.00 14.57
N GLY A 77 -10.52 25.86 15.59
CA GLY A 77 -11.14 25.61 16.89
C GLY A 77 -12.66 25.46 16.86
N GLU A 78 -13.36 26.17 15.97
CA GLU A 78 -14.81 26.00 15.77
C GLU A 78 -15.15 24.67 15.11
N VAL A 79 -14.32 24.23 14.15
CA VAL A 79 -14.47 22.92 13.50
C VAL A 79 -14.24 21.79 14.52
N ILE A 80 -13.20 21.90 15.36
CA ILE A 80 -12.92 20.93 16.41
C ILE A 80 -14.06 20.88 17.44
N ARG A 81 -14.56 22.03 17.91
CA ARG A 81 -15.72 22.09 18.82
C ARG A 81 -16.94 21.41 18.21
N ARG A 82 -17.26 21.69 16.95
CA ARG A 82 -18.38 21.05 16.24
C ARG A 82 -18.21 19.53 16.16
N ASP A 83 -17.02 19.05 15.82
CA ASP A 83 -16.73 17.62 15.71
C ASP A 83 -16.81 16.93 17.09
N MET A 84 -16.35 17.58 18.16
CA MET A 84 -16.47 17.06 19.53
C MET A 84 -17.93 16.98 19.98
N THR A 85 -18.76 17.99 19.67
CA THR A 85 -20.20 17.96 19.96
C THR A 85 -20.91 16.82 19.23
N GLN A 86 -20.54 16.52 17.98
CA GLN A 86 -21.13 15.43 17.21
C GLN A 86 -20.88 14.04 17.83
N VAL A 87 -19.77 13.89 18.57
CA VAL A 87 -19.32 12.62 19.16
C VAL A 87 -19.50 12.63 20.69
N GLN A 88 -20.11 13.69 21.23
CA GLN A 88 -20.32 13.88 22.68
C GLN A 88 -19.03 13.79 23.50
N LEU A 89 -17.92 14.36 22.98
CA LEU A 89 -16.63 14.38 23.65
C LEU A 89 -16.36 15.72 24.33
N THR A 90 -15.68 15.66 25.47
CA THR A 90 -15.20 16.83 26.20
C THR A 90 -13.67 16.91 26.14
N GLU A 91 -13.12 18.11 26.33
CA GLU A 91 -11.69 18.37 26.14
C GLU A 91 -10.81 17.70 27.20
N ASP A 92 -11.31 17.53 28.42
CA ASP A 92 -10.67 16.82 29.53
C ASP A 92 -10.42 15.33 29.21
N MET A 93 -11.29 14.71 28.41
CA MET A 93 -11.11 13.33 27.95
C MET A 93 -9.86 13.13 27.08
N THR A 94 -9.25 14.22 26.57
CA THR A 94 -8.02 14.13 25.78
C THR A 94 -6.82 13.65 26.60
N LEU A 95 -6.86 13.77 27.93
CA LEU A 95 -5.78 13.34 28.82
C LEU A 95 -5.66 11.81 28.88
N ASP A 96 -6.79 11.10 28.83
CA ASP A 96 -6.81 9.64 28.71
C ASP A 96 -6.67 9.21 27.24
N ARG A 97 -5.47 8.76 26.89
CA ARG A 97 -5.15 8.30 25.52
C ARG A 97 -5.96 7.07 25.10
N GLY A 98 -6.27 6.16 26.02
CA GLY A 98 -6.98 4.91 25.74
C GLY A 98 -8.45 5.20 25.46
N LEU A 99 -9.10 5.91 26.37
CA LEU A 99 -10.48 6.36 26.23
C LEU A 99 -10.65 7.23 24.98
N TRP A 100 -9.79 8.23 24.78
CA TRP A 100 -9.84 9.11 23.60
C TRP A 100 -9.76 8.33 22.30
N ARG A 101 -8.86 7.36 22.18
CA ARG A 101 -8.71 6.56 20.94
C ARG A 101 -9.91 5.69 20.65
N THR A 102 -10.54 5.14 21.69
CA THR A 102 -11.74 4.30 21.53
C THR A 102 -12.94 5.16 21.13
N GLN A 103 -13.09 6.31 21.75
CA GLN A 103 -14.25 7.20 21.55
C GLN A 103 -14.23 7.94 20.21
N ILE A 104 -13.06 8.37 19.72
CA ILE A 104 -12.97 9.02 18.40
C ILE A 104 -13.07 8.04 17.23
N ARG A 105 -13.07 6.74 17.50
CA ARG A 105 -13.05 5.71 16.46
C ARG A 105 -14.44 5.59 15.87
N VAL A 106 -14.57 5.93 14.59
CA VAL A 106 -15.80 5.69 13.83
C VAL A 106 -16.09 4.17 13.88
N VAL A 107 -17.19 3.80 14.54
CA VAL A 107 -17.58 2.44 14.95
C VAL A 107 -17.58 1.45 13.78
N GLY A 108 -17.03 0.26 14.00
CA GLY A 108 -17.16 -0.98 13.21
C GLY A 108 -16.00 -1.25 12.23
N GLU A 109 -15.94 -2.47 11.69
CA GLU A 109 -14.97 -2.95 10.70
C GLU A 109 -15.05 -2.24 9.32
N TRP A 110 -15.40 -0.95 9.32
CA TRP A 110 -15.63 -0.18 8.11
C TRP A 110 -14.28 0.27 7.55
N ILE A 111 -13.94 -0.33 6.42
CA ILE A 111 -12.74 0.01 5.69
C ILE A 111 -12.93 1.36 4.99
N THR A 112 -11.85 2.14 4.89
CA THR A 112 -11.86 3.38 4.12
C THR A 112 -12.24 3.09 2.65
N PHE A 113 -12.83 4.06 1.96
CA PHE A 113 -13.13 3.92 0.53
C PHE A 113 -11.90 3.47 -0.28
N GLY A 114 -10.70 3.93 0.08
CA GLY A 114 -9.44 3.46 -0.52
C GLY A 114 -9.16 1.98 -0.27
N GLN A 115 -9.44 1.46 0.94
CA GLN A 115 -9.32 0.05 1.27
C GLN A 115 -10.42 -0.82 0.61
N TYR A 116 -11.63 -0.29 0.40
CA TYR A 116 -12.74 -0.97 -0.27
C TYR A 116 -12.58 -1.06 -1.79
N VAL A 117 -12.20 0.04 -2.44
CA VAL A 117 -11.84 0.05 -3.87
C VAL A 117 -10.69 -0.90 -4.14
N ASN A 118 -9.69 -0.94 -3.24
CA ASN A 118 -8.60 -1.91 -3.31
C ASN A 118 -9.06 -3.35 -3.04
N SER A 119 -10.23 -3.59 -2.45
CA SER A 119 -10.80 -4.93 -2.27
C SER A 119 -11.62 -5.39 -3.49
N ILE A 120 -12.24 -4.47 -4.24
CA ILE A 120 -13.08 -4.81 -5.40
C ILE A 120 -12.31 -4.87 -6.70
N TYR A 121 -11.36 -3.95 -6.92
CA TYR A 121 -10.47 -4.04 -8.07
C TYR A 121 -9.77 -5.40 -8.09
N VAL A 122 -9.39 -5.85 -6.91
CA VAL A 122 -8.93 -7.20 -6.60
C VAL A 122 -9.90 -8.29 -7.03
N SER A 123 -11.16 -8.25 -6.59
CA SER A 123 -12.14 -9.29 -6.91
C SER A 123 -12.45 -9.35 -8.41
N LYS A 124 -12.46 -8.19 -9.08
CA LYS A 124 -12.70 -8.09 -10.53
C LYS A 124 -11.49 -8.54 -11.35
N ILE A 125 -10.27 -8.32 -10.85
CA ILE A 125 -9.04 -8.89 -11.40
C ILE A 125 -9.02 -10.41 -11.22
N GLU A 126 -9.43 -10.94 -10.06
CA GLU A 126 -9.58 -12.39 -9.86
C GLU A 126 -10.63 -13.02 -10.78
N GLU A 127 -11.69 -12.28 -11.10
CA GLU A 127 -12.74 -12.70 -12.03
C GLU A 127 -12.25 -12.71 -13.49
N CYS A 128 -11.51 -11.68 -13.93
CA CYS A 128 -10.84 -11.66 -15.23
C CYS A 128 -9.80 -12.79 -15.38
N ILE A 129 -9.10 -13.13 -14.30
CA ILE A 129 -8.14 -14.26 -14.30
C ILE A 129 -8.88 -15.61 -14.32
N ARG A 130 -10.04 -15.72 -13.65
CA ARG A 130 -10.90 -16.92 -13.70
C ARG A 130 -11.55 -17.12 -15.06
N SER A 131 -11.92 -16.05 -15.77
CA SER A 131 -12.48 -16.16 -17.12
C SER A 131 -11.46 -16.68 -18.13
N ASP A 132 -10.18 -16.35 -17.97
CA ASP A 132 -9.10 -16.90 -18.80
C ASP A 132 -8.77 -18.37 -18.42
N ALA A 133 -9.00 -18.77 -17.16
CA ALA A 133 -8.77 -20.12 -16.68
C ALA A 133 -9.87 -21.13 -17.09
N ASN A 134 -11.09 -20.67 -17.37
CA ASN A 134 -12.23 -21.52 -17.75
C ASN A 134 -12.19 -22.01 -19.21
N GLY A 135 -11.15 -21.67 -19.98
CA GLY A 135 -10.98 -22.08 -21.37
C GLY A 135 -10.31 -23.45 -21.57
N LEU A 136 -9.91 -24.17 -20.52
CA LEU A 136 -9.18 -25.44 -20.63
C LEU A 136 -9.78 -26.54 -19.75
N PRO A 137 -9.85 -27.80 -20.22
CA PRO A 137 -10.56 -28.85 -19.53
C PRO A 137 -9.84 -29.31 -18.26
N ASN A 138 -10.65 -29.54 -17.22
CA ASN A 138 -10.26 -30.04 -15.91
C ASN A 138 -9.52 -31.38 -15.98
N GLY A 139 -8.37 -31.46 -15.31
CA GLY A 139 -7.74 -32.74 -14.99
C GLY A 139 -6.32 -32.59 -14.48
N VAL A 140 -6.10 -33.12 -13.26
CA VAL A 140 -4.81 -33.37 -12.60
C VAL A 140 -4.17 -32.16 -11.91
N GLY A 141 -4.13 -32.24 -10.58
CA GLY A 141 -3.45 -31.28 -9.72
C GLY A 141 -1.93 -31.33 -9.85
N GLY A 142 -1.30 -30.20 -9.52
CA GLY A 142 0.16 -30.04 -9.50
C GLY A 142 0.68 -29.37 -10.77
N ALA A 143 1.52 -28.34 -10.57
CA ALA A 143 2.26 -27.62 -11.62
C ALA A 143 1.44 -26.76 -12.59
N VAL A 144 0.88 -25.65 -12.08
CA VAL A 144 0.68 -24.48 -12.94
C VAL A 144 1.87 -23.54 -12.79
N ALA A 145 3.00 -23.96 -13.36
CA ALA A 145 4.06 -23.04 -13.73
C ALA A 145 3.55 -22.21 -14.92
N HIS A 146 2.68 -21.23 -14.66
CA HIS A 146 2.43 -20.18 -15.63
C HIS A 146 3.78 -19.52 -15.89
N ASN A 147 4.21 -19.58 -17.15
CA ASN A 147 5.47 -19.08 -17.67
C ASN A 147 5.52 -17.55 -17.55
N LYS A 148 5.58 -17.05 -16.31
CA LYS A 148 5.59 -15.63 -15.99
C LYS A 148 6.96 -15.10 -16.33
N LEU A 149 6.94 -14.18 -17.29
CA LEU A 149 8.12 -13.64 -17.93
C LEU A 149 9.00 -12.86 -16.94
N LEU A 150 8.41 -12.35 -15.87
CA LEU A 150 9.07 -11.63 -14.79
C LEU A 150 8.35 -11.91 -13.45
N GLN A 151 9.11 -11.92 -12.35
CA GLN A 151 8.59 -12.08 -11.00
C GLN A 151 9.16 -10.99 -10.09
N VAL A 152 8.38 -10.51 -9.12
CA VAL A 152 8.80 -9.54 -8.11
C VAL A 152 8.73 -10.19 -6.73
N VAL A 153 9.77 -10.00 -5.92
CA VAL A 153 9.88 -10.52 -4.55
C VAL A 153 10.10 -9.35 -3.60
N LEU A 154 9.23 -9.22 -2.59
CA LEU A 154 9.35 -8.23 -1.53
C LEU A 154 9.68 -8.93 -0.21
N VAL A 155 10.83 -8.59 0.37
CA VAL A 155 11.33 -9.18 1.61
C VAL A 155 11.03 -8.24 2.78
N SER A 156 10.23 -8.73 3.74
CA SER A 156 9.81 -8.02 4.94
C SER A 156 9.22 -6.62 4.69
N PRO A 157 8.24 -6.43 3.76
CA PRO A 157 7.67 -5.11 3.52
C PRO A 157 6.88 -4.63 4.75
N GLN A 158 7.15 -3.41 5.22
CA GLN A 158 6.63 -2.91 6.50
C GLN A 158 5.46 -1.94 6.35
N ILE A 159 5.27 -1.33 5.16
CA ILE A 159 4.26 -0.31 4.92
C ILE A 159 3.15 -0.84 4.00
N PRO A 160 1.95 -1.18 4.54
CA PRO A 160 0.88 -1.79 3.75
C PRO A 160 0.43 -0.99 2.52
N GLY A 161 0.50 0.35 2.60
CA GLY A 161 0.14 1.24 1.48
C GLY A 161 1.05 1.07 0.26
N ASN A 162 2.34 0.81 0.47
CA ASN A 162 3.28 0.54 -0.61
C ASN A 162 2.99 -0.84 -1.23
N THR A 163 2.79 -1.86 -0.40
CA THR A 163 2.45 -3.23 -0.85
C THR A 163 1.19 -3.25 -1.71
N GLY A 164 0.15 -2.49 -1.33
CA GLY A 164 -1.07 -2.37 -2.14
C GLY A 164 -0.84 -1.69 -3.49
N SER A 165 -0.03 -0.64 -3.52
CA SER A 165 0.34 0.04 -4.78
C SER A 165 1.17 -0.87 -5.69
N LEU A 166 2.08 -1.65 -5.10
CA LEU A 166 2.90 -2.65 -5.77
C LEU A 166 2.08 -3.77 -6.38
N ALA A 167 1.14 -4.32 -5.62
CA ALA A 167 0.26 -5.37 -6.11
C ALA A 167 -0.53 -4.90 -7.33
N ARG A 168 -0.95 -3.64 -7.37
CA ARG A 168 -1.58 -3.02 -8.54
C ARG A 168 -0.63 -2.95 -9.73
N THR A 169 0.62 -2.50 -9.55
CA THR A 169 1.62 -2.45 -10.62
C THR A 169 1.91 -3.83 -11.19
N CYS A 170 2.06 -4.84 -10.33
CA CYS A 170 2.28 -6.23 -10.74
C CYS A 170 1.09 -6.77 -11.54
N ALA A 171 -0.13 -6.51 -11.09
CA ALA A 171 -1.34 -6.90 -11.82
C ALA A 171 -1.44 -6.20 -13.19
N ALA A 172 -1.17 -4.89 -13.24
CA ALA A 172 -1.21 -4.12 -14.49
C ALA A 172 -0.13 -4.54 -15.50
N SER A 173 0.97 -5.12 -15.02
CA SER A 173 2.10 -5.54 -15.86
C SER A 173 2.13 -7.06 -16.09
N ALA A 174 1.11 -7.80 -15.64
CA ALA A 174 1.05 -9.27 -15.66
C ALA A 174 2.27 -9.97 -14.99
N VAL A 175 2.89 -9.31 -14.01
CA VAL A 175 4.05 -9.79 -13.25
C VAL A 175 3.57 -10.48 -11.98
N GLY A 176 4.17 -11.61 -11.60
CA GLY A 176 3.82 -12.24 -10.34
C GLY A 176 4.51 -11.58 -9.16
N LEU A 177 3.84 -11.58 -8.01
CA LEU A 177 4.32 -10.94 -6.80
C LEU A 177 4.49 -11.97 -5.69
N HIS A 178 5.65 -11.94 -5.03
CA HIS A 178 5.99 -12.78 -3.90
C HIS A 178 6.26 -11.90 -2.68
N LEU A 179 5.64 -12.22 -1.55
CA LEU A 179 5.86 -11.54 -0.27
C LEU A 179 6.55 -12.51 0.68
N VAL A 180 7.68 -12.12 1.25
CA VAL A 180 8.45 -12.93 2.20
C VAL A 180 8.44 -12.23 3.56
N GLU A 181 8.22 -12.98 4.64
CA GLU A 181 8.22 -12.47 6.03
C GLU A 181 7.24 -11.30 6.25
N PHE A 182 6.07 -11.39 5.63
CA PHE A 182 5.09 -10.32 5.72
C PHE A 182 4.31 -10.39 7.03
N PHE A 183 4.79 -9.66 8.03
CA PHE A 183 4.42 -9.86 9.43
C PHE A 183 3.02 -9.38 9.84
N ASN A 184 2.28 -8.60 9.03
CA ASN A 184 1.02 -8.04 9.55
C ASN A 184 -0.04 -7.56 8.55
N CYS A 185 -0.42 -8.39 7.56
CA CYS A 185 -1.68 -8.12 6.85
C CYS A 185 -2.31 -9.41 6.30
N LEU A 186 -3.26 -9.93 7.08
CA LEU A 186 -4.19 -11.00 6.69
C LEU A 186 -5.08 -10.62 5.48
N THR A 187 -5.14 -9.34 5.10
CA THR A 187 -6.03 -8.81 4.06
C THR A 187 -5.51 -8.89 2.62
N LEU A 188 -4.21 -9.14 2.39
CA LEU A 188 -3.62 -9.24 1.03
C LEU A 188 -3.45 -10.69 0.54
N ARG A 189 -3.68 -11.67 1.42
CA ARG A 189 -3.39 -13.09 1.16
C ARG A 189 -4.30 -13.73 0.10
N ASN A 190 -5.47 -13.13 -0.14
CA ASN A 190 -6.52 -13.65 -1.04
C ASN A 190 -6.99 -12.58 -2.04
N ARG A 191 -6.09 -11.74 -2.55
CA ARG A 191 -6.49 -10.50 -3.25
C ARG A 191 -5.74 -10.21 -4.54
N TYR A 192 -4.64 -10.88 -4.80
CA TYR A 192 -3.83 -10.70 -6.01
C TYR A 192 -3.19 -12.06 -6.29
N VAL A 193 -2.59 -12.29 -7.47
CA VAL A 193 -1.73 -13.47 -7.72
C VAL A 193 -0.42 -13.30 -6.95
N VAL A 194 -0.55 -13.17 -5.64
CA VAL A 194 0.46 -12.89 -4.64
C VAL A 194 0.70 -14.17 -3.88
N LYS A 195 1.94 -14.63 -3.90
CA LYS A 195 2.35 -15.80 -3.12
C LYS A 195 3.09 -15.34 -1.88
N VAL A 196 2.63 -15.77 -0.71
CA VAL A 196 3.20 -15.39 0.58
C VAL A 196 4.04 -16.53 1.12
N HIS A 197 5.27 -16.20 1.52
CA HIS A 197 6.24 -17.09 2.16
C HIS A 197 6.51 -16.59 3.58
N ARG A 198 6.57 -17.51 4.55
CA ARG A 198 6.75 -17.20 5.97
C ARG A 198 8.17 -16.78 6.30
N SER A 199 9.16 -17.33 5.59
CA SER A 199 10.58 -17.03 5.77
C SER A 199 11.31 -16.96 4.43
N TRP A 200 12.52 -16.40 4.44
CA TRP A 200 13.40 -16.43 3.28
C TRP A 200 13.78 -17.85 2.84
N ASP A 201 13.96 -18.78 3.77
CA ASP A 201 14.27 -20.18 3.44
C ASP A 201 13.11 -20.89 2.72
N GLU A 202 11.86 -20.65 3.13
CA GLU A 202 10.68 -21.19 2.42
C GLU A 202 10.63 -20.64 0.98
N PHE A 203 10.89 -19.35 0.81
CA PHE A 203 11.00 -18.75 -0.52
C PHE A 203 12.12 -19.38 -1.35
N ARG A 204 13.29 -19.62 -0.74
CA ARG A 204 14.46 -20.22 -1.38
C ARG A 204 14.17 -21.63 -1.89
N GLU A 205 13.52 -22.46 -1.10
CA GLU A 205 13.08 -23.80 -1.53
C GLU A 205 12.08 -23.72 -2.68
N TYR A 206 11.09 -22.82 -2.56
CA TYR A 206 10.11 -22.60 -3.61
C TYR A 206 10.75 -22.14 -4.93
N PHE A 207 11.71 -21.20 -4.86
CA PHE A 207 12.46 -20.71 -6.00
C PHE A 207 13.26 -21.85 -6.67
N ARG A 208 13.94 -22.69 -5.89
CA ARG A 208 14.67 -23.86 -6.40
C ARG A 208 13.78 -24.85 -7.13
N GLY A 209 12.54 -25.05 -6.67
CA GLY A 209 11.56 -25.93 -7.30
C GLY A 209 10.96 -25.44 -8.63
N GLN A 210 11.18 -24.18 -9.03
CA GLN A 210 10.65 -23.68 -10.31
C GLN A 210 11.45 -24.21 -11.52
N ALA A 211 10.77 -24.62 -12.60
CA ALA A 211 11.45 -25.02 -13.83
C ALA A 211 11.89 -23.80 -14.67
N GLY A 212 12.90 -23.97 -15.51
CA GLY A 212 13.40 -22.95 -16.46
C GLY A 212 14.59 -22.13 -15.96
N GLU A 213 15.15 -21.32 -16.86
CA GLU A 213 16.20 -20.36 -16.51
C GLU A 213 15.63 -19.30 -15.54
N LYS A 214 16.29 -19.16 -14.40
CA LYS A 214 15.88 -18.23 -13.34
C LYS A 214 17.11 -17.70 -12.61
N ARG A 215 17.05 -16.43 -12.24
CA ARG A 215 18.08 -15.78 -11.44
C ARG A 215 17.47 -14.69 -10.58
N LEU A 216 18.03 -14.50 -9.39
CA LEU A 216 17.63 -13.47 -8.45
C LEU A 216 18.42 -12.18 -8.73
N LEU A 217 17.71 -11.06 -8.92
CA LEU A 217 18.28 -9.74 -9.15
C LEU A 217 17.96 -8.85 -7.96
N ALA A 218 18.95 -8.56 -7.12
CA ALA A 218 18.76 -7.74 -5.94
C ALA A 218 18.79 -6.26 -6.27
N PHE A 219 17.71 -5.53 -6.00
CA PHE A 219 17.69 -4.08 -6.07
C PHE A 219 18.11 -3.49 -4.73
N THR A 220 19.24 -2.80 -4.75
CA THR A 220 19.80 -2.14 -3.57
C THR A 220 20.48 -0.85 -3.97
N LYS A 221 20.46 0.13 -3.07
CA LYS A 221 21.15 1.41 -3.27
C LYS A 221 22.64 1.20 -3.58
N ARG A 222 23.26 0.21 -2.94
CA ARG A 222 24.68 -0.14 -3.10
C ARG A 222 24.92 -1.13 -4.24
N GLY A 223 24.01 -1.20 -5.21
CA GLY A 223 24.13 -2.11 -6.34
C GLY A 223 25.34 -1.78 -7.21
N THR A 224 25.96 -2.82 -7.75
CA THR A 224 27.13 -2.73 -8.62
C THR A 224 26.78 -2.21 -10.00
N THR A 225 25.63 -2.64 -10.53
CA THR A 225 25.22 -2.36 -11.91
C THR A 225 24.01 -1.46 -11.94
N THR A 226 23.97 -0.51 -12.88
CA THR A 226 22.79 0.33 -13.09
C THR A 226 21.66 -0.50 -13.70
N HIS A 227 20.43 -0.34 -13.21
CA HIS A 227 19.27 -1.11 -13.68
C HIS A 227 18.99 -0.96 -15.20
N SER A 228 19.20 0.23 -15.78
CA SER A 228 19.00 0.50 -17.21
C SER A 228 20.04 -0.15 -18.11
N ASP A 229 21.26 -0.33 -17.61
CA ASP A 229 22.38 -0.90 -18.38
C ASP A 229 22.38 -2.44 -18.27
N PHE A 230 21.56 -2.98 -17.37
CA PHE A 230 21.43 -4.41 -17.17
C PHE A 230 20.58 -5.05 -18.26
N SER A 231 21.03 -6.21 -18.75
CA SER A 231 20.29 -7.02 -19.71
C SER A 231 19.36 -7.98 -18.98
N TYR A 232 18.09 -7.59 -18.85
CA TYR A 232 17.05 -8.46 -18.29
C TYR A 232 16.86 -9.72 -19.15
N LYS A 233 16.26 -10.77 -18.61
CA LYS A 233 15.91 -12.03 -19.28
C LYS A 233 14.52 -12.50 -18.83
N LYS A 234 13.88 -13.32 -19.65
CA LYS A 234 12.64 -13.99 -19.25
C LYS A 234 12.97 -14.95 -18.10
N GLY A 235 12.17 -14.92 -17.04
CA GLY A 235 12.44 -15.71 -15.83
C GLY A 235 13.29 -14.99 -14.78
N ASP A 236 13.54 -13.68 -14.93
CA ASP A 236 14.22 -12.88 -13.91
C ASP A 236 13.30 -12.61 -12.70
N TRP A 237 13.86 -12.72 -11.50
CA TRP A 237 13.18 -12.46 -10.24
C TRP A 237 13.77 -11.20 -9.62
N LEU A 238 12.99 -10.12 -9.59
CA LEU A 238 13.39 -8.83 -9.07
C LEU A 238 13.15 -8.79 -7.56
N VAL A 239 14.22 -8.77 -6.78
CA VAL A 239 14.17 -8.87 -5.32
C VAL A 239 14.39 -7.51 -4.68
N PHE A 240 13.43 -7.09 -3.86
CA PHE A 240 13.46 -5.83 -3.12
C PHE A 240 13.29 -6.10 -1.63
N GLY A 241 13.97 -5.29 -0.82
CA GLY A 241 13.87 -5.37 0.62
C GLY A 241 12.85 -4.40 1.21
N SER A 242 12.81 -4.38 2.53
CA SER A 242 11.97 -3.46 3.30
C SER A 242 12.34 -2.00 3.05
N GLU A 243 11.38 -1.10 3.22
CA GLU A 243 11.60 0.34 3.07
C GLU A 243 12.62 0.92 4.03
N THR A 244 12.74 0.31 5.21
CA THR A 244 13.52 0.83 6.33
C THR A 244 14.91 0.20 6.40
N LYS A 245 14.99 -1.13 6.30
CA LYS A 245 16.23 -1.89 6.46
C LYS A 245 16.85 -2.33 5.12
N GLY A 246 16.11 -2.24 4.02
CA GLY A 246 16.53 -2.80 2.75
C GLY A 246 16.46 -4.33 2.76
N LEU A 247 17.27 -4.96 1.90
CA LEU A 247 17.37 -6.41 1.79
C LEU A 247 18.18 -6.99 2.96
N PRO A 248 17.75 -8.11 3.54
CA PRO A 248 18.51 -8.74 4.59
C PRO A 248 19.78 -9.42 4.03
N PRO A 249 20.83 -9.61 4.85
CA PRO A 249 22.12 -10.13 4.39
C PRO A 249 22.03 -11.48 3.66
N GLU A 250 21.20 -12.40 4.14
CA GLU A 250 20.98 -13.72 3.56
C GLU A 250 20.43 -13.65 2.13
N ALA A 251 19.49 -12.74 1.87
CA ALA A 251 18.95 -12.52 0.53
C ALA A 251 20.00 -11.89 -0.40
N LEU A 252 20.84 -10.99 0.12
CA LEU A 252 21.94 -10.39 -0.66
C LEU A 252 23.02 -11.40 -1.02
N VAL A 253 23.35 -12.34 -0.12
CA VAL A 253 24.30 -13.43 -0.41
C VAL A 253 23.76 -14.31 -1.54
N ASP A 254 22.49 -14.71 -1.47
CA ASP A 254 21.88 -15.52 -2.53
C ASP A 254 21.85 -14.82 -3.89
N CYS A 255 21.54 -13.52 -3.90
CA CYS A 255 21.50 -12.73 -5.14
C CYS A 255 22.90 -12.46 -5.74
N LYS A 256 23.97 -12.62 -4.94
CA LYS A 256 25.36 -12.50 -5.40
C LYS A 256 26.01 -13.84 -5.73
N SER A 257 25.49 -14.95 -5.21
CA SER A 257 26.00 -16.29 -5.47
C SER A 257 25.86 -16.66 -6.94
N GLU A 258 26.88 -17.27 -7.56
CA GLU A 258 26.85 -17.68 -8.96
C GLU A 258 25.77 -18.72 -9.29
N SER A 259 25.33 -19.49 -8.29
CA SER A 259 24.36 -20.58 -8.49
C SER A 259 22.90 -20.11 -8.59
N LEU A 260 22.56 -18.96 -8.00
CA LEU A 260 21.16 -18.47 -7.89
C LEU A 260 21.03 -16.98 -8.26
N GLY A 261 22.13 -16.24 -8.23
CA GLY A 261 22.19 -14.80 -8.29
C GLY A 261 22.57 -14.28 -9.66
N GLY A 262 21.81 -13.31 -10.15
CA GLY A 262 22.15 -12.52 -11.34
C GLY A 262 22.86 -11.21 -11.00
N GLY A 263 23.16 -10.96 -9.73
CA GLY A 263 23.88 -9.78 -9.25
C GLY A 263 22.99 -8.74 -8.55
N THR A 264 23.60 -7.59 -8.27
CA THR A 264 22.96 -6.47 -7.58
C THR A 264 22.79 -5.27 -8.50
N LEU A 265 21.58 -4.74 -8.57
CA LEU A 265 21.18 -3.61 -9.40
C LEU A 265 20.90 -2.38 -8.53
N ARG A 266 21.23 -1.20 -9.05
CA ARG A 266 20.86 0.09 -8.46
C ARG A 266 20.06 0.95 -9.44
N ILE A 267 19.15 1.76 -8.89
CA ILE A 267 18.47 2.82 -9.62
C ILE A 267 19.23 4.12 -9.35
N PRO A 268 19.78 4.80 -10.37
CA PRO A 268 20.48 6.07 -10.19
C PRO A 268 19.59 7.10 -9.50
N MET A 269 20.16 7.83 -8.55
CA MET A 269 19.47 8.92 -7.86
C MET A 269 20.47 9.99 -7.43
N VAL A 270 20.01 11.24 -7.38
CA VAL A 270 20.79 12.33 -6.78
C VAL A 270 20.63 12.25 -5.26
N GLU A 271 21.72 11.95 -4.55
CA GLU A 271 21.70 11.63 -3.12
C GLU A 271 21.77 12.85 -2.19
N THR A 272 21.80 14.06 -2.74
CA THR A 272 21.99 15.30 -1.97
C THR A 272 20.89 15.54 -0.93
N TYR A 273 19.64 15.19 -1.24
CA TYR A 273 18.47 15.50 -0.40
C TYR A 273 17.62 14.28 -0.05
N VAL A 274 17.79 13.17 -0.77
CA VAL A 274 16.93 11.98 -0.66
C VAL A 274 17.81 10.76 -0.41
N ARG A 275 17.45 9.96 0.60
CA ARG A 275 18.24 8.79 1.02
C ARG A 275 17.99 7.56 0.14
N CYS A 276 16.75 7.35 -0.27
CA CYS A 276 16.29 6.25 -1.12
C CYS A 276 14.95 6.63 -1.78
N LEU A 277 14.65 6.01 -2.92
CA LEU A 277 13.32 6.10 -3.53
C LEU A 277 12.29 5.30 -2.73
N ASN A 278 11.01 5.70 -2.83
CA ASN A 278 9.91 4.91 -2.31
C ASN A 278 9.91 3.51 -2.94
N LEU A 279 9.68 2.45 -2.14
CA LEU A 279 9.72 1.06 -2.60
C LEU A 279 8.78 0.78 -3.77
N SER A 280 7.55 1.31 -3.74
CA SER A 280 6.59 1.10 -4.82
C SER A 280 7.03 1.75 -6.14
N VAL A 281 7.68 2.91 -6.05
CA VAL A 281 8.26 3.61 -7.20
C VAL A 281 9.45 2.85 -7.77
N SER A 282 10.37 2.39 -6.90
CA SER A 282 11.54 1.61 -7.29
C SER A 282 11.17 0.35 -8.06
N VAL A 283 10.19 -0.40 -7.58
CA VAL A 283 9.71 -1.61 -8.27
C VAL A 283 9.03 -1.25 -9.59
N GLY A 284 8.24 -0.17 -9.62
CA GLY A 284 7.63 0.30 -10.87
C GLY A 284 8.68 0.58 -11.94
N ILE A 285 9.73 1.33 -11.60
CA ILE A 285 10.85 1.62 -12.52
C ILE A 285 11.47 0.32 -13.03
N ALA A 286 11.80 -0.61 -12.12
CA ALA A 286 12.45 -1.87 -12.47
C ALA A 286 11.58 -2.76 -13.37
N VAL A 287 10.29 -2.91 -13.04
CA VAL A 287 9.33 -3.72 -13.80
C VAL A 287 9.15 -3.13 -15.20
N TYR A 288 8.89 -1.83 -15.31
CA TYR A 288 8.65 -1.23 -16.61
C TYR A 288 9.92 -1.18 -17.48
N GLU A 289 11.11 -1.04 -16.90
CA GLU A 289 12.35 -1.15 -17.66
C GLU A 289 12.57 -2.58 -18.18
N ALA A 290 12.39 -3.59 -17.33
CA ALA A 290 12.46 -4.99 -17.75
C ALA A 290 11.43 -5.32 -18.85
N SER A 291 10.18 -4.84 -18.68
CA SER A 291 9.13 -4.99 -19.69
C SER A 291 9.46 -4.28 -21.00
N ARG A 292 10.01 -3.07 -20.94
CA ARG A 292 10.44 -2.31 -22.13
C ARG A 292 11.50 -3.08 -22.92
N GLN A 293 12.50 -3.66 -22.25
CA GLN A 293 13.55 -4.45 -22.90
C GLN A 293 13.02 -5.76 -23.50
N LYS A 294 11.97 -6.35 -22.91
CA LYS A 294 11.43 -7.65 -23.32
C LYS A 294 10.16 -7.57 -24.16
N LYS A 295 9.68 -6.35 -24.46
CA LYS A 295 8.41 -6.09 -25.15
C LYS A 295 7.28 -6.94 -24.54
N LEU A 296 7.22 -6.93 -23.21
CA LEU A 296 6.14 -7.56 -22.43
C LEU A 296 4.88 -6.70 -22.45
#